data_AF-A0A522VVH6-F1
#
_entry.id   AF-A0A522VVH6-F1
#
_cell.length_a   1.000
_cell.length_b   1.000
_cell.length_c   1.000
_cell.angle_alpha   90.00
_cell.angle_beta   90.00
_cell.angle_gamma   90.00
#
_symmetry.space_group_name_H-M   'P 1'
#
loop_
_entity.id
_entity.type
_entity.pdbx_description
1 polymer ?
#
loop_
_entity_poly.entity_id
_entity_poly.type
_entity_poly.pdbx_seq_one_letter_code
_entity_poly.pdbx_strand_id
1 'polypeptide(L)' 'MSARRLDLVLLWHMHQPDYRDHASGEFALPWVYLHAIKDYADMAWHLERHEVRA' A
#
# COMPACT_ATOMS: atom_id res chain seq x y z
N MET A 1 -13.65 -28.14 -20.94
CA MET A 1 -14.50 -27.16 -20.25
C MET A 1 -14.00 -25.78 -20.63
N SER A 2 -14.85 -24.91 -21.17
CA SER A 2 -14.45 -23.51 -21.43
C SER A 2 -14.21 -22.82 -20.10
N ALA A 3 -13.02 -22.22 -19.91
CA ALA A 3 -12.69 -21.48 -18.70
C ALA A 3 -13.62 -20.27 -18.63
N ARG A 4 -14.51 -20.27 -17.62
CA ARG A 4 -15.42 -19.16 -17.37
C ARG A 4 -14.59 -17.98 -16.87
N ARG A 5 -14.74 -16.81 -17.49
CA ARG A 5 -14.07 -15.58 -17.03
C ARG A 5 -14.60 -15.23 -15.63
N LEU A 6 -13.69 -14.87 -14.73
CA LEU A 6 -14.00 -14.36 -13.40
C LEU A 6 -13.87 -12.84 -13.44
N ASP A 7 -14.91 -12.14 -12.98
CA ASP A 7 -14.83 -10.70 -12.72
C ASP A 7 -14.16 -10.51 -11.35
N LEU A 8 -12.98 -9.90 -11.36
CA LEU A 8 -12.14 -9.71 -10.17
C LEU A 8 -11.84 -8.22 -9.98
N VAL A 9 -12.04 -7.74 -8.76
CA VAL A 9 -11.62 -6.41 -8.31
C VAL A 9 -10.65 -6.58 -7.16
N LEU A 10 -9.44 -6.04 -7.30
CA LEU A 10 -8.46 -5.95 -6.24
C LEU A 10 -8.55 -4.57 -5.59
N LEU A 11 -8.77 -4.52 -4.27
CA LEU A 11 -8.82 -3.28 -3.50
C LEU A 11 -7.67 -3.25 -2.51
N TRP A 12 -6.79 -2.26 -2.65
CA TRP A 12 -5.77 -1.97 -1.64
C TRP A 12 -6.33 -1.04 -0.56
N HIS A 13 -6.35 -1.52 0.68
CA HIS A 13 -6.65 -0.70 1.84
C HIS A 13 -5.36 -0.37 2.58
N MET A 14 -4.90 0.87 2.44
CA MET A 14 -3.68 1.36 3.08
C MET A 14 -4.08 2.34 4.18
N HIS A 15 -3.77 2.02 5.43
CA HIS A 15 -3.97 2.91 6.57
C HIS A 15 -2.74 2.89 7.46
N GLN A 16 -2.09 4.05 7.60
CA GLN A 16 -1.03 4.25 8.57
C GLN A 16 -1.53 5.23 9.64
N PRO A 17 -1.62 4.80 10.91
CA PRO A 17 -1.91 5.71 12.02
C PRO A 17 -0.87 6.82 12.17
N ASP A 18 -1.25 7.92 12.80
CA ASP A 18 -0.28 8.94 13.21
C ASP A 18 0.49 8.44 14.44
N TYR A 19 1.79 8.23 14.25
CA TYR A 19 2.72 7.83 15.31
C TYR A 19 3.58 8.99 15.79
N ARG A 20 3.25 10.22 15.39
CA ARG A 20 3.96 11.41 15.87
C ARG A 20 3.55 11.72 17.30
N ASP A 21 4.54 11.89 18.18
CA ASP A 21 4.33 12.61 19.42
C ASP A 21 4.12 14.09 19.08
N HIS A 22 2.93 14.62 19.36
CA HIS A 22 2.59 16.00 19.04
C HIS A 22 3.31 17.04 19.92
N ALA A 23 3.88 16.64 21.05
CA ALA A 23 4.65 17.54 21.92
C ALA A 23 6.08 17.73 21.44
N SER A 24 6.76 16.64 21.06
CA SER A 24 8.15 16.66 20.58
C SER A 24 8.29 16.75 19.06
N GLY A 25 7.26 16.35 18.32
CA GLY A 25 7.29 16.17 16.87
C GLY A 25 7.99 14.88 16.41
N GLU A 26 8.49 14.06 17.32
CA GLU A 26 9.19 12.81 17.00
C GLU A 26 8.20 11.72 16.58
N PHE A 27 8.61 10.89 15.62
CA PHE A 27 7.85 9.71 15.24
C PHE A 27 8.24 8.53 16.12
N ALA A 28 7.26 7.96 16.81
CA ALA A 28 7.47 6.74 17.59
C ALA A 28 7.63 5.53 16.66
N LEU A 29 8.43 4.55 17.10
CA LEU A 29 8.61 3.23 16.52
C LEU A 29 9.37 3.24 15.17
N PRO A 30 10.47 2.46 15.03
CA PRO A 30 11.32 2.51 13.84
C PRO A 30 10.62 2.02 12.56
N TRP A 31 9.52 1.26 12.69
CA TRP A 31 8.83 0.67 11.54
C TRP A 31 7.86 1.60 10.81
N VAL A 32 7.57 2.78 11.36
CA VAL A 32 6.68 3.78 10.73
C VAL A 32 7.24 4.26 9.39
N TYR A 33 8.56 4.41 9.31
CA TYR A 33 9.25 4.73 8.07
C TYR A 33 9.29 3.53 7.10
N LEU A 34 9.49 2.32 7.64
CA LEU A 34 9.52 1.10 6.83
C LEU A 34 8.17 0.79 6.17
N HIS A 35 7.05 0.98 6.85
CA HIS A 35 5.73 0.75 6.27
C HIS A 35 5.44 1.66 5.07
N ALA A 36 5.79 2.95 5.19
CA ALA A 36 5.59 3.91 4.11
C ALA A 36 6.40 3.53 2.86
N ILE A 37 7.69 3.21 3.02
CA ILE A 37 8.55 2.89 1.88
C ILE A 37 8.22 1.52 1.31
N LYS A 38 8.06 0.52 2.17
CA LYS A 38 7.85 -0.85 1.71
C LYS A 38 6.50 -0.96 1.01
N ASP A 39 5.40 -0.67 1.71
CA ASP A 39 4.09 -1.12 1.23
C ASP A 39 3.49 -0.19 0.16
N TYR A 40 3.74 1.13 0.24
CA TYR A 40 3.21 2.06 -0.76
C TYR A 40 4.02 2.06 -2.05
N ALA A 41 5.35 1.99 -1.95
CA ALA A 41 6.20 1.96 -3.16
C ALA A 41 6.05 0.65 -3.92
N ASP A 42 5.97 -0.49 -3.23
CA ASP A 42 5.74 -1.79 -3.87
C ASP A 42 4.41 -1.81 -4.64
N MET A 43 3.35 -1.24 -4.06
CA MET A 43 2.05 -1.12 -4.72
C MET A 43 2.14 -0.29 -6.01
N ALA A 44 2.76 0.90 -5.95
CA ALA A 44 2.95 1.74 -7.13
C ALA A 44 3.79 1.03 -8.21
N TRP A 45 4.87 0.36 -7.81
CA TRP A 45 5.72 -0.41 -8.71
C TRP A 45 4.97 -1.52 -9.43
N HIS A 46 4.09 -2.25 -8.74
CA HIS A 46 3.25 -3.27 -9.36
C HIS A 46 2.30 -2.68 -10.42
N LEU A 47 1.72 -1.50 -10.16
CA LEU A 47 0.86 -0.83 -11.15
C LEU A 47 1.63 -0.33 -12.38
N GLU A 48 2.85 0.17 -12.20
CA GLU A 48 3.68 0.64 -13.32
C GLU A 48 4.17 -0.52 -14.19
N ARG A 49 4.49 -1.66 -13.56
CA ARG A 49 5.07 -2.82 -14.24
C ARG A 49 4.04 -3.71 -14.93
N HIS A 50 2.77 -3.62 -14.54
CA HIS A 50 1.69 -4.42 -15.11
C HIS A 50 0.61 -3.48 -15.66
N GLU A 51 0.21 -3.63 -16.93
CA GLU A 51 -0.90 -2.85 -17.48
C GLU A 51 -2.17 -3.06 -16.63
N VAL A 52 -2.51 -2.09 -15.81
CA VAL A 52 -3.80 -1.99 -15.13
C VAL A 52 -4.66 -1.03 -15.92
N ARG A 53 -5.76 -1.55 -16.48
CA ARG A 53 -6.79 -0.72 -17.13
C ARG A 53 -7.80 -0.35 -16.05
N ALA A 54 -7.83 0.94 -15.72
CA ALA A 54 -8.83 1.52 -14.81
C ALA A 54 -10.20 1.65 -15.51
#